data_AF-A0A0D0SM25-F1
#
_entry.id   AF-A0A0D0SM25-F1
#
_cell.length_a   1.000
_cell.length_b   1.000
_cell.length_c   1.000
_cell.angle_alpha   90.00
_cell.angle_beta   90.00
_cell.angle_gamma   90.00
#
_symmetry.space_group_name_H-M   'P 1'
#
loop_
_entity.id
_entity.type
_entity.pdbx_description
1 polymer ?
#
loop_
_entity_poly.entity_id
_entity_poly.type
_entity_poly.pdbx_seq_one_letter_code
_entity_poly.pdbx_strand_id
1 'polypeptide(L)'
;MTQSMHEKVQMQLYDLLDTTKYELSELNQNKALVINGPDSKLIQRGFDIAYYQGQKKALDAIDTLLNTYSDTDTFLAHYETYATNYSTEYQDLLSKFDRLSEPTDDFEHFIAQYYQLKGQIHVIHTIRTTIHNDKEV
;
A
#
# COMPACT_ATOMS: atom_id res chain seq x y z
N MET A 1 9.03 -30.22 -2.55
CA MET A 1 7.83 -29.69 -3.24
C MET A 1 8.07 -28.20 -3.40
N THR A 2 8.12 -27.69 -4.63
CA THR A 2 8.18 -26.26 -4.90
C THR A 2 6.80 -25.66 -4.62
N GLN A 3 6.73 -24.63 -3.79
CA GLN A 3 5.49 -23.88 -3.58
C GLN A 3 5.07 -23.21 -4.88
N SER A 4 3.78 -23.23 -5.17
CA SER A 4 3.19 -22.53 -6.31
C SER A 4 3.27 -21.01 -6.13
N MET A 5 3.23 -20.26 -7.24
CA MET A 5 3.16 -18.80 -7.24
C MET A 5 2.06 -18.28 -6.30
N HIS A 6 0.86 -18.86 -6.39
CA HIS A 6 -0.29 -18.51 -5.55
C HIS A 6 0.03 -18.66 -4.06
N GLU A 7 0.63 -19.79 -3.64
CA GLU A 7 1.00 -20.01 -2.24
C GLU A 7 2.05 -18.99 -1.77
N LYS A 8 3.04 -18.67 -2.60
CA LYS A 8 4.07 -17.67 -2.27
C LYS A 8 3.47 -16.27 -2.11
N VAL A 9 2.61 -15.86 -3.04
CA VAL A 9 1.90 -14.58 -2.96
C VAL A 9 1.00 -14.56 -1.72
N GLN A 10 0.28 -15.64 -1.43
CA GLN A 10 -0.59 -15.73 -0.25
C GLN A 10 0.19 -15.56 1.06
N MET A 11 1.33 -16.25 1.21
CA MET A 11 2.19 -16.09 2.39
C MET A 11 2.70 -14.65 2.51
N GLN A 12 3.17 -14.06 1.41
CA GLN A 12 3.65 -12.69 1.40
C GLN A 12 2.55 -11.69 1.80
N LEU A 13 1.31 -11.92 1.37
CA LEU A 13 0.16 -11.11 1.80
C LEU A 13 -0.08 -11.21 3.30
N TYR A 14 0.04 -12.40 3.91
CA TYR A 14 -0.11 -12.58 5.35
C TYR A 14 0.99 -11.87 6.14
N ASP A 15 2.25 -12.01 5.73
CA ASP A 15 3.37 -11.34 6.39
C ASP A 15 3.22 -9.81 6.35
N LEU A 16 2.81 -9.27 5.20
CA LEU A 16 2.55 -7.84 5.03
C LEU A 16 1.33 -7.38 5.85
N LEU A 17 0.28 -8.20 5.92
CA LEU A 17 -0.92 -7.90 6.70
C LEU A 17 -0.63 -7.84 8.19
N ASP A 18 0.16 -8.79 8.71
CA ASP A 18 0.54 -8.81 10.11
C ASP A 18 1.42 -7.62 10.47
N THR A 19 2.38 -7.28 9.60
CA THR A 19 3.20 -6.06 9.74
C THR A 19 2.32 -4.80 9.75
N THR A 20 1.39 -4.68 8.78
CA THR A 20 0.48 -3.52 8.69
C THR A 20 -0.40 -3.38 9.93
N LYS A 21 -0.92 -4.51 10.45
CA LYS A 21 -1.73 -4.53 11.68
C LYS A 21 -0.91 -4.12 12.89
N TYR A 22 0.33 -4.62 13.00
CA TYR A 22 1.24 -4.26 14.07
C TYR A 22 1.50 -2.75 14.09
N GLU A 23 1.89 -2.18 12.95
CA GLU A 23 2.18 -0.75 12.82
C GLU A 23 0.95 0.13 13.15
N LEU A 24 -0.23 -0.23 12.66
CA LEU A 24 -1.47 0.46 13.01
C LEU A 24 -1.80 0.36 14.51
N SER A 25 -1.47 -0.76 15.15
CA SER A 25 -1.63 -0.93 16.60
C SER A 25 -0.68 -0.03 17.38
N GLU A 26 0.61 -0.01 17.01
CA GLU A 26 1.63 0.86 17.63
C GLU A 26 1.23 2.33 17.53
N LEU A 27 0.75 2.74 16.36
CA LEU A 27 0.20 4.07 16.15
C LEU A 27 -0.95 4.34 17.13
N ASN A 28 -1.88 3.41 17.34
CA ASN A 28 -3.00 3.61 18.25
C ASN A 28 -2.57 3.66 19.73
N GLN A 29 -1.60 2.83 20.14
CA GLN A 29 -1.08 2.81 21.51
C GLN A 29 -0.41 4.14 21.87
N ASN A 30 0.33 4.74 20.94
CA ASN A 30 1.06 5.99 21.15
C ASN A 30 0.22 7.26 20.93
N LYS A 31 -1.08 7.12 20.63
CA LYS A 31 -1.97 8.24 20.27
C LYS A 31 -1.96 9.39 21.28
N ALA A 32 -2.07 9.09 22.58
CA ALA A 32 -2.16 10.12 23.62
C ALA A 32 -0.86 10.93 23.77
N LEU A 33 0.30 10.28 23.60
CA LEU A 33 1.60 10.95 23.64
C LEU A 33 1.81 11.86 22.43
N VAL A 34 1.31 11.45 21.26
CA VAL A 34 1.45 12.22 20.02
C VAL A 34 0.50 13.42 19.99
N ILE A 35 -0.75 13.28 20.42
CA ILE A 35 -1.73 14.38 20.44
C ILE A 35 -1.29 15.52 21.35
N ASN A 36 -0.61 15.21 22.45
CA ASN A 36 -0.08 16.21 23.39
C ASN A 36 1.37 16.62 23.07
N GLY A 37 1.93 16.10 21.98
CA GLY A 37 3.30 16.36 21.55
C GLY A 37 3.39 17.52 20.56
N PRO A 38 4.59 17.75 19.98
CA PRO A 38 4.77 18.76 18.94
C PRO A 38 3.95 18.47 17.68
N ASP A 39 3.48 19.53 17.00
CA ASP A 39 2.66 19.44 15.78
C ASP A 39 3.29 18.55 14.70
N SER A 40 4.62 18.57 14.56
CA SER A 40 5.33 17.73 13.60
C SER A 40 5.10 16.23 13.83
N LYS A 41 4.93 15.79 15.09
CA LYS A 41 4.62 14.40 15.41
C LYS A 41 3.18 14.05 15.07
N LEU A 42 2.25 15.00 15.23
CA LEU A 42 0.85 14.82 14.85
C LEU A 42 0.70 14.69 13.32
N ILE A 43 1.43 15.52 12.57
CA ILE A 43 1.49 15.48 11.10
C ILE A 43 2.09 14.16 10.63
N GLN A 44 3.26 13.77 11.17
CA GLN A 44 3.89 12.49 10.83
C GLN A 44 2.94 11.31 11.10
N ARG A 45 2.28 11.31 12.25
CA ARG A 45 1.26 10.30 12.57
C ARG A 45 0.14 10.27 11.51
N GLY A 46 -0.34 11.41 11.04
CA GLY A 46 -1.36 11.47 9.99
C GLY A 46 -0.88 10.79 8.70
N PHE A 47 0.37 11.03 8.31
CA PHE A 47 0.98 10.41 7.14
C PHE A 47 1.16 8.90 7.31
N ASP A 48 1.62 8.45 8.48
CA ASP A 48 1.80 7.03 8.78
C ASP A 48 0.45 6.29 8.74
N ILE A 49 -0.60 6.86 9.33
CA ILE A 49 -1.96 6.30 9.25
C ILE A 49 -2.41 6.17 7.80
N ALA A 50 -2.29 7.23 7.00
CA ALA A 50 -2.69 7.20 5.60
C ALA A 50 -1.90 6.13 4.81
N TYR A 51 -0.60 6.03 5.05
CA TYR A 51 0.29 5.05 4.43
C TYR A 51 -0.12 3.61 4.76
N TYR A 52 -0.28 3.27 6.05
CA TYR A 52 -0.67 1.91 6.44
C TYR A 52 -2.10 1.56 6.06
N GLN A 53 -3.03 2.53 6.05
CA GLN A 53 -4.36 2.31 5.49
C GLN A 53 -4.30 2.05 3.97
N GLY A 54 -3.38 2.71 3.27
CA GLY A 54 -3.05 2.42 1.89
C GLY A 54 -2.58 0.99 1.69
N GLN A 55 -1.59 0.54 2.47
CA GLN A 55 -1.12 -0.85 2.44
C GLN A 55 -2.28 -1.83 2.65
N LYS A 56 -3.09 -1.62 3.70
CA LYS A 56 -4.24 -2.48 3.99
C LYS A 56 -5.21 -2.58 2.81
N LYS A 57 -5.55 -1.46 2.16
CA LYS A 57 -6.44 -1.45 0.99
C LYS A 57 -5.88 -2.29 -0.17
N ALA A 58 -4.56 -2.22 -0.40
CA ALA A 58 -3.93 -3.04 -1.44
C ALA A 58 -3.88 -4.51 -1.07
N LEU A 59 -3.58 -4.84 0.18
CA LEU A 59 -3.61 -6.21 0.69
C LEU A 59 -4.99 -6.85 0.52
N ASP A 60 -6.04 -6.16 0.99
CA ASP A 60 -7.43 -6.64 0.89
C ASP A 60 -7.83 -6.85 -0.59
N ALA A 61 -7.44 -5.94 -1.48
CA ALA A 61 -7.73 -6.06 -2.91
C ALA A 61 -6.99 -7.23 -3.58
N ILE A 62 -5.69 -7.37 -3.33
CA ILE A 62 -4.88 -8.44 -3.95
C ILE A 62 -5.27 -9.81 -3.38
N ASP A 63 -5.58 -9.92 -2.08
CA ASP A 63 -6.12 -11.14 -1.48
C ASP A 63 -7.46 -11.52 -2.13
N THR A 64 -8.35 -10.54 -2.36
CA THR A 64 -9.60 -10.77 -3.09
C THR A 64 -9.33 -11.29 -4.51
N LEU A 65 -8.40 -10.70 -5.25
CA LEU A 65 -8.02 -11.17 -6.58
C LEU A 65 -7.49 -12.60 -6.55
N LEU A 66 -6.60 -12.91 -5.60
CA LEU A 66 -5.98 -14.22 -5.45
C LEU A 66 -7.01 -15.31 -5.13
N ASN A 67 -7.98 -15.00 -4.26
CA ASN A 67 -9.06 -15.91 -3.89
C ASN A 67 -10.15 -16.04 -4.97
N THR A 68 -10.30 -15.04 -5.84
CA THR A 68 -11.27 -15.06 -6.95
C THR A 68 -10.76 -15.84 -8.14
N TYR A 69 -9.46 -15.72 -8.46
CA TYR A 69 -8.86 -16.30 -9.65
C TYR A 69 -7.84 -17.38 -9.25
N SER A 70 -8.27 -18.64 -9.29
CA SER A 70 -7.41 -19.80 -9.01
C SER A 70 -6.41 -20.10 -10.13
N ASP A 71 -6.69 -19.66 -11.36
CA ASP A 71 -5.77 -19.74 -12.48
C ASP A 71 -4.71 -18.63 -12.41
N THR A 72 -3.44 -19.01 -12.59
CA THR A 72 -2.29 -18.11 -12.51
C THR A 72 -2.36 -17.00 -13.56
N ASP A 73 -2.64 -17.32 -14.82
CA ASP A 73 -2.62 -16.33 -15.89
C ASP A 73 -3.76 -15.31 -15.74
N THR A 74 -4.93 -15.79 -15.34
CA THR A 74 -6.10 -14.95 -15.07
C THR A 74 -5.83 -14.03 -13.88
N PHE A 75 -5.29 -14.55 -12.78
CA PHE A 75 -4.87 -13.73 -11.63
C PHE A 75 -3.89 -12.64 -12.05
N LEU A 76 -2.83 -13.00 -12.79
CA LEU A 76 -1.80 -12.07 -13.22
C LEU A 76 -2.35 -10.94 -14.09
N ALA A 77 -3.27 -11.24 -15.02
CA ALA A 77 -3.89 -10.22 -15.87
C ALA A 77 -4.68 -9.19 -15.04
N HIS A 78 -5.46 -9.65 -14.05
CA HIS A 78 -6.22 -8.78 -13.17
C HIS A 78 -5.32 -8.00 -12.21
N TYR A 79 -4.29 -8.66 -11.68
CA TYR A 79 -3.28 -8.03 -10.83
C TYR A 79 -2.53 -6.91 -11.55
N GLU A 80 -2.06 -7.14 -12.79
CA GLU A 80 -1.34 -6.09 -13.54
C GLU A 80 -2.23 -4.92 -13.92
N THR A 81 -3.51 -5.18 -14.22
CA THR A 81 -4.50 -4.11 -14.42
C THR A 81 -4.66 -3.27 -13.16
N TYR A 82 -4.86 -3.92 -12.01
CA TYR A 82 -4.92 -3.27 -10.71
C TYR A 82 -3.66 -2.45 -10.43
N ALA A 83 -2.48 -3.06 -10.58
CA ALA A 83 -1.19 -2.44 -10.33
C ALA A 83 -0.94 -1.22 -11.22
N THR A 84 -1.31 -1.30 -12.50
CA THR A 84 -1.12 -0.22 -13.48
C THR A 84 -2.00 0.99 -13.15
N ASN A 85 -3.27 0.76 -12.79
CA ASN A 85 -4.20 1.83 -12.41
C ASN A 85 -3.64 2.66 -11.26
N TYR A 86 -3.29 2.00 -10.15
CA TYR A 86 -2.78 2.69 -8.97
C TYR A 86 -1.38 3.30 -9.19
N SER A 87 -0.53 2.66 -10.00
CA SER A 87 0.76 3.26 -10.39
C SER A 87 0.56 4.55 -11.16
N THR A 88 -0.42 4.58 -12.07
CA THR A 88 -0.76 5.78 -12.87
C THR A 88 -1.31 6.88 -11.98
N GLU A 89 -2.28 6.56 -11.12
CA GLU A 89 -2.83 7.52 -10.15
C GLU A 89 -1.76 8.11 -9.24
N TYR A 90 -0.82 7.29 -8.76
CA TYR A 90 0.29 7.75 -7.93
C TYR A 90 1.24 8.69 -8.70
N GLN A 91 1.58 8.36 -9.95
CA GLN A 91 2.44 9.20 -10.78
C GLN A 91 1.79 10.54 -11.15
N ASP A 92 0.49 10.53 -11.44
CA ASP A 92 -0.27 11.75 -11.69
C ASP A 92 -0.29 12.66 -10.45
N LEU A 93 -0.48 12.06 -9.27
CA LEU A 93 -0.48 12.80 -8.02
C LEU A 93 0.91 13.35 -7.69
N LEU A 94 1.96 12.55 -7.85
CA LEU A 94 3.35 13.00 -7.67
C LEU A 94 3.68 14.17 -8.62
N SER A 95 3.29 14.05 -9.88
CA SER A 95 3.47 15.12 -10.88
C SER A 95 2.72 16.40 -10.52
N LYS A 96 1.55 16.29 -9.88
CA LYS A 96 0.81 17.45 -9.35
C LYS A 96 1.55 18.06 -8.16
N PHE A 97 2.07 17.23 -7.24
CA PHE A 97 2.85 17.69 -6.09
C PHE A 97 4.08 18.48 -6.53
N ASP A 98 4.86 17.95 -7.48
CA ASP A 98 6.09 18.57 -7.97
C ASP A 98 5.86 19.95 -8.63
N ARG A 99 4.62 20.23 -9.06
CA ARG A 99 4.22 21.50 -9.68
C ARG A 99 3.59 22.48 -8.70
N LEU A 100 3.35 22.08 -7.44
CA LEU A 100 2.83 22.98 -6.42
C LEU A 100 3.92 23.96 -5.99
N SER A 101 3.69 25.25 -6.22
CA SER A 101 4.54 26.32 -5.68
C SER A 101 4.18 26.69 -4.24
N GLU A 102 2.91 26.54 -3.87
CA GLU A 102 2.35 26.87 -2.56
C GLU A 102 1.27 25.82 -2.18
N PRO A 103 1.00 25.59 -0.89
CA PRO A 103 -0.13 24.76 -0.45
C PRO A 103 -1.45 25.31 -0.98
N THR A 104 -2.31 24.43 -1.49
CA THR A 104 -3.69 24.76 -1.90
C THR A 104 -4.66 24.62 -0.73
N ASP A 105 -5.88 25.14 -0.89
CA ASP A 105 -6.95 24.98 0.12
C ASP A 105 -7.25 23.50 0.42
N ASP A 106 -7.03 22.59 -0.53
CA ASP A 106 -7.24 21.14 -0.38
C ASP A 106 -5.95 20.35 -0.08
N PHE A 107 -4.87 21.02 0.35
CA PHE A 107 -3.56 20.40 0.54
C PHE A 107 -3.57 19.22 1.53
N GLU A 108 -4.39 19.30 2.58
CA GLU A 108 -4.54 18.22 3.56
C GLU A 108 -5.09 16.94 2.92
N HIS A 109 -6.12 17.07 2.06
CA HIS A 109 -6.69 15.95 1.32
C HIS A 109 -5.69 15.38 0.33
N PHE A 110 -4.99 16.28 -0.38
CA PHE A 110 -3.95 15.91 -1.34
C PHE A 110 -2.86 15.04 -0.70
N ILE A 111 -2.29 15.50 0.42
CA ILE A 111 -1.21 14.78 1.09
C ILE A 111 -1.70 13.46 1.70
N ALA A 112 -2.91 13.42 2.25
CA ALA A 112 -3.50 12.17 2.72
C ALA A 112 -3.65 11.14 1.58
N GLN A 113 -4.15 11.57 0.42
CA GLN A 113 -4.24 10.72 -0.77
C GLN A 113 -2.86 10.24 -1.23
N TYR A 114 -1.86 11.13 -1.20
CA TYR A 114 -0.48 10.80 -1.57
C TYR A 114 0.11 9.67 -0.74
N TYR A 115 0.03 9.79 0.59
CA TYR A 115 0.54 8.73 1.47
C TYR A 115 -0.27 7.44 1.35
N GLN A 116 -1.58 7.53 1.14
CA GLN A 116 -2.40 6.34 0.89
C GLN A 116 -1.98 5.60 -0.39
N LEU A 117 -1.82 6.32 -1.51
CA LEU A 117 -1.36 5.71 -2.77
C LEU A 117 0.06 5.16 -2.61
N LYS A 118 0.95 5.88 -1.92
CA LYS A 118 2.31 5.40 -1.62
C LYS A 118 2.30 4.06 -0.87
N GLY A 119 1.38 3.89 0.09
CA GLY A 119 1.18 2.63 0.79
C GLY A 119 0.70 1.50 -0.12
N GLN A 120 -0.25 1.80 -1.02
CA GLN A 120 -0.73 0.81 -2.00
C GLN A 120 0.39 0.37 -2.95
N ILE A 121 1.16 1.33 -3.47
CA ILE A 121 2.30 1.06 -4.38
C ILE A 121 3.37 0.21 -3.70
N HIS A 122 3.64 0.44 -2.41
CA HIS A 122 4.59 -0.39 -1.66
C HIS A 122 4.19 -1.89 -1.67
N VAL A 123 2.92 -2.19 -1.39
CA VAL A 123 2.41 -3.57 -1.42
C VAL A 123 2.45 -4.12 -2.84
N ILE A 124 1.98 -3.37 -3.83
CA ILE A 124 2.02 -3.76 -5.25
C ILE A 124 3.46 -4.12 -5.67
N HIS A 125 4.45 -3.29 -5.37
CA HIS A 125 5.84 -3.60 -5.74
C HIS A 125 6.39 -4.84 -5.03
N THR A 126 6.01 -5.05 -3.76
CA THR A 126 6.43 -6.23 -2.99
C THR A 126 5.85 -7.51 -3.57
N ILE A 127 4.55 -7.51 -3.91
CA ILE A 127 3.90 -8.65 -4.55
C ILE A 127 4.44 -8.89 -5.97
N ARG A 128 4.65 -7.84 -6.76
CA ARG A 128 5.28 -7.97 -8.09
C ARG A 128 6.66 -8.62 -8.01
N THR A 129 7.46 -8.24 -7.03
CA THR A 129 8.78 -8.86 -6.78
C THR A 129 8.65 -10.34 -6.43
N THR A 130 7.67 -10.69 -5.60
CA THR A 130 7.37 -12.08 -5.23
C THR A 130 6.98 -12.92 -6.45
N ILE A 131 6.12 -12.37 -7.33
CA ILE A 131 5.71 -13.00 -8.59
C ILE A 131 6.91 -13.17 -9.53
N HIS A 132 7.76 -12.16 -9.66
CA HIS A 132 8.91 -12.21 -10.57
C HIS A 132 9.93 -13.26 -10.15
N ASN A 133 10.25 -13.32 -8.85
CA ASN A 133 11.18 -14.32 -8.29
C ASN A 133 10.66 -15.77 -8.44
N ASP A 134 9.36 -15.97 -8.65
CA ASP A 134 8.79 -17.28 -8.94
C ASP A 134 9.00 -17.71 -10.40
N LYS A 135 9.12 -16.77 -11.34
CA LYS A 135 9.32 -17.06 -12.77
C LYS A 135 10.76 -17.44 -13.13
N GLU A 136 11.73 -17.19 -12.25
CA GLU A 136 13.15 -17.48 -12.46
C GLU A 136 13.59 -18.87 -11.92
N VAL A 137 12.65 -19.67 -11.41
CA VAL A 137 12.88 -21.04 -10.86
C VAL A 137 12.18 -22.08 -11.72
#